data_AF-T0ZLR6-F1
#
_entry.id   AF-T0ZLR6-F1
#
_cell.length_a   1.000
_cell.length_b   1.000
_cell.length_c   1.000
_cell.angle_alpha   90.00
_cell.angle_beta   90.00
_cell.angle_gamma   90.00
#
_symmetry.space_group_name_H-M   'P 1'
#
loop_
_entity.id
_entity.type
_entity.pdbx_description
1 polymer ?
#
loop_
_entity_poly.entity_id
_entity_poly.type
_entity_poly.pdbx_seq_one_letter_code
_entity_poly.pdbx_strand_id
1 'polypeptide(L)'
;MGALAPLLGETGAQPLQVEQAQRNYIKAIGKGLLKVMSKMGISTFMSYCGAQCFEAIGLAQTLVDKYFSGTLAPVGGVDLFELGEEALRLHRAAWDESAPTAPGLGGDYAWRAQGERHLWSPDAVAKLQHAVRSGHGDTYRDYAALINEHSRQLLTLRGLLELGCDAAARCRWTKSSRQLPSSRASPPARCRWARSPPRRTPRWRWP
;
A
#
# COMPACT_ATOMS: atom_id res chain seq x y z
N MET A 1 -25.49 -20.06 -12.57
CA MET A 1 -24.06 -20.25 -12.89
C MET A 1 -23.52 -19.31 -14.00
N GLY A 2 -24.24 -18.27 -14.43
CA GLY A 2 -23.82 -17.43 -15.58
C GLY A 2 -23.19 -16.06 -15.25
N ALA A 3 -23.35 -15.52 -14.04
CA ALA A 3 -23.04 -14.12 -13.76
C ALA A 3 -21.56 -13.83 -13.41
N LEU A 4 -20.77 -14.84 -13.06
CA LEU A 4 -19.35 -14.68 -12.68
C LEU A 4 -18.37 -14.90 -13.84
N ALA A 5 -18.82 -15.45 -14.96
CA ALA A 5 -17.99 -15.74 -16.13
C ALA A 5 -17.32 -14.49 -16.74
N PRO A 6 -17.96 -13.29 -16.80
CA PRO A 6 -17.33 -12.11 -17.40
C PRO A 6 -16.28 -11.44 -16.51
N LEU A 7 -16.33 -11.66 -15.19
CA LEU A 7 -15.41 -11.07 -14.21
C LEU A 7 -14.10 -11.84 -14.10
N LEU A 8 -14.11 -13.12 -14.47
CA LEU A 8 -12.93 -13.93 -14.73
C LEU A 8 -12.43 -13.59 -16.14
N GLY A 9 -12.02 -12.32 -16.34
CA GLY A 9 -11.46 -11.85 -17.60
C GLY A 9 -10.43 -12.84 -18.14
N GLU A 10 -10.39 -12.99 -19.48
CA GLU A 10 -9.65 -13.95 -20.30
C GLU A 10 -8.26 -14.35 -19.77
N THR A 11 -8.26 -15.05 -18.65
CA THR A 11 -7.13 -15.80 -18.17
C THR A 11 -7.31 -17.12 -18.90
N GLY A 12 -6.26 -17.63 -19.55
CA GLY A 12 -6.25 -18.96 -20.17
C GLY A 12 -6.43 -20.11 -19.16
N ALA A 13 -7.28 -19.92 -18.15
CA ALA A 13 -7.73 -20.90 -17.20
C ALA A 13 -8.62 -21.89 -17.94
N GLN A 14 -8.05 -23.08 -18.16
CA GLN A 14 -8.83 -24.22 -18.60
C GLN A 14 -10.01 -24.45 -17.65
N PRO A 15 -11.17 -24.92 -18.15
CA PRO A 15 -12.29 -25.25 -17.27
C PRO A 15 -11.86 -26.32 -16.28
N LEU A 16 -11.71 -25.92 -15.01
CA LEU A 16 -11.33 -26.82 -13.92
C LEU A 16 -12.60 -27.43 -13.31
N GLN A 17 -12.54 -28.72 -13.00
CA GLN A 17 -13.54 -29.37 -12.14
C GLN A 17 -13.50 -28.73 -10.74
N VAL A 18 -14.66 -28.68 -10.07
CA VAL A 18 -14.84 -28.02 -8.78
C VAL A 18 -13.90 -28.61 -7.72
N GLU A 19 -13.75 -29.92 -7.72
CA GLU A 19 -12.88 -30.66 -6.81
C GLU A 19 -11.41 -30.27 -7.00
N GLN A 20 -10.99 -30.04 -8.25
CA GLN A 20 -9.64 -29.59 -8.54
C GLN A 20 -9.41 -28.14 -8.09
N ALA A 21 -10.40 -27.27 -8.26
CA ALA A 21 -10.34 -25.89 -7.78
C ALA A 21 -10.21 -25.84 -6.25
N GLN A 22 -11.00 -26.64 -5.53
CA GLN A 22 -10.92 -26.76 -4.06
C GLN A 22 -9.54 -27.24 -3.61
N ARG A 23 -8.98 -28.28 -4.24
CA ARG A 23 -7.63 -28.78 -3.94
C ARG A 23 -6.56 -27.72 -4.18
N ASN A 24 -6.66 -26.97 -5.27
CA ASN A 24 -5.72 -25.88 -5.59
C ASN A 24 -5.79 -24.77 -4.54
N TYR A 25 -6.99 -24.40 -4.10
CA TYR A 25 -7.20 -23.39 -3.07
C TYR A 25 -6.58 -23.81 -1.72
N ILE A 26 -6.88 -25.02 -1.25
CA ILE A 26 -6.30 -25.56 0.00
C ILE A 26 -4.77 -25.58 -0.09
N LYS A 27 -4.21 -26.01 -1.22
CA LYS A 27 -2.76 -26.02 -1.46
C LYS A 27 -2.16 -24.61 -1.44
N ALA A 28 -2.85 -23.62 -2.00
CA ALA A 28 -2.41 -22.23 -2.01
C ALA A 28 -2.38 -21.63 -0.59
N ILE A 29 -3.43 -21.85 0.20
CA ILE A 29 -3.47 -21.42 1.61
C ILE A 29 -2.37 -22.11 2.41
N GLY A 30 -2.21 -23.42 2.27
CA GLY A 30 -1.17 -24.17 2.97
C GLY A 30 0.24 -23.63 2.67
N LYS A 31 0.55 -23.32 1.40
CA LYS A 31 1.81 -22.66 1.02
C LYS A 31 1.93 -21.25 1.60
N GLY A 32 0.84 -20.48 1.63
CA GLY A 32 0.79 -19.14 2.22
C GLY A 32 1.14 -19.16 3.71
N LEU A 33 0.49 -20.06 4.46
CA LEU A 33 0.74 -20.24 5.89
C LEU A 33 2.19 -20.63 6.17
N LEU A 34 2.73 -21.62 5.44
CA LEU A 34 4.12 -22.03 5.57
C LEU A 34 5.09 -20.87 5.27
N LYS A 35 4.77 -20.00 4.30
CA LYS A 35 5.59 -18.82 3.98
C LYS A 35 5.57 -17.79 5.11
N VAL A 36 4.42 -17.56 5.75
CA VAL A 36 4.31 -16.66 6.91
C VAL A 36 5.10 -17.21 8.09
N MET A 37 4.94 -18.48 8.43
CA MET A 37 5.69 -19.14 9.50
C MET A 37 7.20 -19.09 9.24
N SER A 38 7.62 -19.35 8.00
CA SER A 38 9.03 -19.32 7.59
C SER A 38 9.66 -17.94 7.68
N LYS A 39 8.87 -16.84 7.58
CA LYS A 39 9.38 -15.48 7.76
C LYS A 39 9.82 -15.21 9.20
N MET A 40 9.15 -15.84 10.16
CA MET A 40 9.44 -15.72 11.60
C MET A 40 10.34 -16.85 12.12
N GLY A 41 10.59 -17.88 11.31
CA GLY A 41 11.40 -19.05 11.71
C GLY A 41 10.66 -20.10 12.55
N ILE A 42 9.32 -20.09 12.53
CA ILE A 42 8.51 -21.08 13.26
C ILE A 42 8.32 -22.33 12.38
N SER A 43 8.58 -23.50 12.94
CA SER A 43 8.53 -24.78 12.21
C SER A 43 7.24 -25.58 12.44
N THR A 44 6.54 -25.38 13.56
CA THR A 44 5.34 -26.14 13.94
C THR A 44 4.10 -25.24 14.01
N PHE A 45 2.97 -25.73 13.50
CA PHE A 45 1.71 -24.99 13.49
C PHE A 45 1.18 -24.72 14.91
N MET A 46 1.32 -25.69 15.81
CA MET A 46 0.88 -25.56 17.21
C MET A 46 1.56 -24.40 17.93
N SER A 47 2.86 -24.17 17.66
CA SER A 47 3.58 -23.02 18.20
C SER A 47 3.11 -21.70 17.58
N TYR A 48 2.75 -21.69 16.29
CA TYR A 48 2.24 -20.48 15.62
C TYR A 48 0.91 -20.01 16.21
N CYS A 49 -0.03 -20.92 16.49
CA CYS A 49 -1.37 -20.57 16.98
C CYS A 49 -1.38 -19.77 18.30
N GLY A 50 -0.41 -19.99 19.18
CA GLY A 50 -0.32 -19.29 20.46
C GLY A 50 0.66 -18.11 20.48
N ALA A 51 1.51 -17.97 19.47
CA ALA A 51 2.63 -17.02 19.50
C ALA A 51 2.24 -15.56 19.20
N GLN A 52 1.00 -15.30 18.75
CA GLN A 52 0.49 -13.95 18.42
C GLN A 52 1.52 -13.10 17.64
N CYS A 53 2.09 -13.67 16.57
CA CYS A 53 3.15 -13.02 15.78
C CYS A 53 2.61 -11.92 14.85
N PHE A 54 1.92 -10.93 15.40
CA PHE A 54 1.41 -9.77 14.72
C PHE A 54 1.50 -8.52 15.60
N GLU A 55 1.42 -7.36 14.97
CA GLU A 55 1.37 -6.05 15.63
C GLU A 55 0.04 -5.40 15.25
N ALA A 56 -0.66 -4.87 16.24
CA ALA A 56 -1.92 -4.15 16.02
C ALA A 56 -1.62 -2.68 15.73
N ILE A 57 -2.15 -2.14 14.63
CA ILE A 57 -2.00 -0.74 14.27
C ILE A 57 -3.40 -0.17 14.04
N GLY A 58 -3.75 0.90 14.76
CA GLY A 58 -5.04 1.58 14.63
C GLY A 58 -6.17 0.96 15.45
N LEU A 59 -5.87 0.11 16.43
CA LEU A 59 -6.84 -0.41 17.40
C LEU A 59 -6.64 0.25 18.77
N ALA A 60 -7.73 0.55 19.47
CA ALA A 60 -7.66 1.07 20.83
C ALA A 60 -6.98 0.08 21.78
N GLN A 61 -6.14 0.58 22.70
CA GLN A 61 -5.42 -0.24 23.67
C GLN A 61 -6.39 -1.05 24.56
N THR A 62 -7.52 -0.45 24.94
CA THR A 62 -8.58 -1.11 25.73
C THR A 62 -9.13 -2.37 25.07
N LEU A 63 -9.26 -2.35 23.74
CA LEU A 63 -9.72 -3.49 22.94
C LEU A 63 -8.62 -4.56 22.84
N VAL A 64 -7.39 -4.14 22.57
CA VAL A 64 -6.23 -5.04 22.47
C VAL A 64 -6.00 -5.75 23.80
N ASP A 65 -6.04 -5.04 24.93
CA ASP A 65 -5.83 -5.63 26.25
C ASP A 65 -6.90 -6.67 26.61
N LYS A 66 -8.15 -6.46 26.16
CA LYS A 66 -9.28 -7.34 26.48
C LYS A 66 -9.37 -8.58 25.58
N TYR A 67 -9.09 -8.45 24.28
CA TYR A 67 -9.33 -9.52 23.30
C TYR A 67 -8.03 -10.09 22.69
N PHE A 68 -6.94 -9.35 22.72
CA PHE A 68 -5.63 -9.71 22.15
C PHE A 68 -4.49 -9.44 23.17
N SER A 69 -4.72 -9.85 24.42
CA SER A 69 -3.84 -9.57 25.55
C SER A 69 -2.39 -10.00 25.25
N GLY A 70 -1.45 -9.06 25.38
CA GLY A 70 -0.02 -9.32 25.12
C GLY A 70 0.45 -8.94 23.71
N THR A 71 -0.44 -8.48 22.82
CA THR A 71 -0.07 -7.96 21.50
C THR A 71 0.41 -6.50 21.60
N LEU A 72 1.45 -6.15 20.83
CA LEU A 72 1.94 -4.77 20.74
C LEU A 72 0.98 -3.91 19.90
N ALA A 73 0.60 -2.75 20.43
CA ALA A 73 -0.23 -1.76 19.75
C ALA A 73 0.32 -0.33 19.91
N PRO A 74 1.36 0.09 19.15
CA PRO A 74 2.00 1.38 19.37
C PRO A 74 1.13 2.59 18.96
N VAL A 75 0.22 2.38 18.00
CA VAL A 75 -0.67 3.41 17.49
C VAL A 75 -2.09 3.00 17.82
N GLY A 76 -2.70 3.72 18.77
CA GLY A 76 -4.10 3.57 19.13
C GLY A 76 -5.04 3.96 17.99
N GLY A 77 -6.31 3.61 18.12
CA GLY A 77 -7.32 3.96 17.13
C GLY A 77 -8.70 3.50 17.56
N VAL A 78 -9.35 2.72 16.72
CA VAL A 78 -10.78 2.44 16.85
C VAL A 78 -11.10 1.48 18.00
N ASP A 79 -12.24 1.71 18.65
CA ASP A 79 -12.76 0.86 19.73
C ASP A 79 -13.83 -0.13 19.23
N LEU A 80 -14.32 -0.99 20.11
CA LEU A 80 -15.24 -2.09 19.76
C LEU A 80 -16.55 -1.61 19.13
N PHE A 81 -17.11 -0.49 19.60
CA PHE A 81 -18.37 0.03 19.07
C PHE A 81 -18.22 0.58 17.64
N GLU A 82 -17.13 1.29 17.36
CA GLU A 82 -16.82 1.81 16.03
C GLU A 82 -16.59 0.67 15.03
N LEU A 83 -15.90 -0.40 15.45
CA LEU A 83 -15.78 -1.63 14.64
C LEU A 83 -17.14 -2.27 14.36
N GLY A 84 -18.02 -2.28 15.36
CA GLY A 84 -19.39 -2.77 15.21
C GLY A 84 -20.20 -1.95 14.22
N GLU A 85 -20.10 -0.61 14.26
CA GLU A 85 -20.75 0.29 13.31
C GLU A 85 -20.25 0.06 11.89
N GLU A 86 -18.94 -0.12 11.69
CA GLU A 86 -18.37 -0.41 10.38
C GLU A 86 -18.86 -1.77 9.83
N ALA A 87 -18.90 -2.81 10.68
CA ALA A 87 -19.44 -4.11 10.31
C ALA A 87 -20.92 -4.01 9.91
N LEU A 88 -21.72 -3.22 10.63
CA LEU A 88 -23.13 -2.97 10.29
C LEU A 88 -23.28 -2.16 9.00
N ARG A 89 -22.39 -1.20 8.74
CA ARG A 89 -22.37 -0.42 7.49
C ARG A 89 -22.12 -1.33 6.28
N LEU A 90 -21.12 -2.21 6.38
CA LEU A 90 -20.82 -3.21 5.35
C LEU A 90 -21.98 -4.18 5.15
N HIS A 91 -22.61 -4.62 6.24
CA HIS A 91 -23.79 -5.48 6.19
C HIS A 91 -24.96 -4.80 5.46
N ARG A 92 -25.29 -3.56 5.82
CA ARG A 92 -26.37 -2.81 5.14
C ARG A 92 -26.08 -2.61 3.65
N ALA A 93 -24.83 -2.29 3.29
CA ALA A 93 -24.44 -2.11 1.90
C ALA A 93 -24.56 -3.40 1.08
N ALA A 94 -24.31 -4.57 1.67
CA ALA A 94 -24.46 -5.85 0.99
C ALA A 94 -25.92 -6.30 0.81
N TRP A 95 -26.84 -5.82 1.66
CA TRP A 95 -28.28 -6.11 1.61
C TRP A 95 -29.12 -5.01 0.93
N ASP A 96 -28.49 -3.92 0.49
CA ASP A 96 -29.16 -2.87 -0.27
C ASP A 96 -29.46 -3.38 -1.69
N GLU A 97 -30.74 -3.55 -2.01
CA GLU A 97 -31.20 -4.03 -3.32
C GLU A 97 -30.84 -3.08 -4.48
N SER A 98 -30.53 -1.81 -4.17
CA SER A 98 -30.09 -0.82 -5.16
C SER A 98 -28.59 -0.92 -5.48
N ALA A 99 -27.83 -1.73 -4.74
CA ALA A 99 -26.41 -1.90 -4.95
C ALA A 99 -26.13 -2.65 -6.27
N PRO A 100 -25.17 -2.18 -7.09
CA PRO A 100 -24.79 -2.89 -8.30
C PRO A 100 -24.35 -4.32 -7.98
N THR A 101 -24.77 -5.30 -8.79
CA THR A 101 -24.49 -6.74 -8.62
C THR A 101 -23.00 -7.09 -8.61
N ALA A 102 -22.14 -6.19 -9.10
CA ALA A 102 -20.70 -6.33 -9.00
C ALA A 102 -20.21 -5.73 -7.67
N PRO A 103 -19.41 -6.46 -6.87
CA PRO A 103 -18.69 -5.83 -5.75
C PRO A 103 -17.94 -4.62 -6.31
N GLY A 104 -18.03 -3.48 -5.60
CA GLY A 104 -17.54 -2.18 -6.07
C GLY A 104 -16.18 -2.31 -6.76
N LEU A 105 -15.96 -1.57 -7.85
CA LEU A 105 -14.78 -1.70 -8.71
C LEU A 105 -13.50 -1.54 -7.86
N GLY A 106 -12.98 -2.65 -7.34
CA GLY A 106 -11.93 -2.63 -6.31
C GLY A 106 -10.69 -1.87 -6.77
N GLY A 107 -9.86 -1.42 -5.85
CA GLY A 107 -8.65 -0.67 -6.17
C GLY A 107 -7.44 -1.06 -5.35
N ASP A 108 -7.55 -2.01 -4.44
CA ASP A 108 -6.58 -2.15 -3.34
C ASP A 108 -5.16 -2.50 -3.82
N TYR A 109 -5.05 -3.36 -4.82
CA TYR A 109 -3.75 -3.82 -5.34
C TYR A 109 -3.19 -2.94 -6.46
N ALA A 110 -4.05 -2.26 -7.22
CA ALA A 110 -3.66 -1.49 -8.38
C ALA A 110 -4.60 -0.30 -8.57
N TRP A 111 -4.02 0.85 -8.91
CA TRP A 111 -4.77 2.08 -9.13
C TRP A 111 -5.85 1.89 -10.20
N ARG A 112 -7.05 2.39 -9.90
CA ARG A 112 -8.17 2.53 -10.84
C ARG A 112 -8.81 3.88 -10.66
N ALA A 113 -9.39 4.43 -11.74
CA ALA A 113 -9.99 5.77 -11.73
C ALA A 113 -11.14 5.92 -10.73
N GLN A 114 -11.92 4.85 -10.50
CA GLN A 114 -13.06 4.81 -9.58
C GLN A 114 -12.80 3.92 -8.35
N GLY A 115 -11.53 3.56 -8.10
CA GLY A 115 -11.14 2.69 -6.99
C GLY A 115 -10.55 3.45 -5.81
N GLU A 116 -9.99 2.69 -4.87
CA GLU A 116 -9.25 3.24 -3.73
C GLU A 116 -8.11 4.17 -4.15
N ARG A 117 -7.83 5.16 -3.29
CA ARG A 117 -6.77 6.15 -3.57
C ARG A 117 -5.40 5.54 -3.32
N HIS A 118 -4.48 5.78 -4.25
CA HIS A 118 -3.07 5.35 -4.13
C HIS A 118 -2.16 6.56 -4.05
N LEU A 119 -1.09 6.44 -3.26
CA LEU A 119 -0.04 7.45 -3.20
C LEU A 119 0.62 7.67 -4.58
N TRP A 120 0.76 6.60 -5.36
CA TRP A 120 1.29 6.64 -6.73
C TRP A 120 0.15 6.64 -7.75
N SER A 121 -0.40 7.83 -8.04
CA SER A 121 -1.35 8.02 -9.13
C SER A 121 -0.63 8.26 -10.47
N PRO A 122 -1.26 7.96 -11.62
CA PRO A 122 -0.70 8.27 -12.94
C PRO A 122 -0.31 9.75 -13.09
N ASP A 123 -1.13 10.65 -12.54
CA ASP A 123 -0.87 12.10 -12.57
C ASP A 123 0.36 12.48 -11.76
N ALA A 124 0.54 11.89 -10.57
CA ALA A 124 1.72 12.11 -9.74
C ALA A 124 2.99 11.65 -10.46
N VAL A 125 2.94 10.47 -11.09
CA VAL A 125 4.07 9.91 -11.83
C VAL A 125 4.39 10.75 -13.07
N ALA A 126 3.37 11.17 -13.83
CA ALA A 126 3.55 12.02 -15.00
C ALA A 126 4.21 13.35 -14.63
N LYS A 127 3.70 14.06 -13.61
CA LYS A 127 4.27 15.33 -13.14
C LYS A 127 5.72 15.17 -12.67
N LEU A 128 6.03 14.09 -11.94
CA LEU A 128 7.41 13.81 -11.52
C LEU A 128 8.33 13.56 -12.72
N GLN A 129 7.90 12.76 -13.69
CA GLN A 129 8.69 12.51 -14.91
C GLN A 129 8.91 13.80 -15.72
N HIS A 130 7.89 14.65 -15.84
CA HIS A 130 8.01 15.94 -16.50
C HIS A 130 8.97 16.87 -15.75
N ALA A 131 8.92 16.93 -14.42
CA ALA A 131 9.84 17.73 -13.62
C ALA A 131 11.30 17.31 -13.80
N VAL A 132 11.57 16.01 -13.77
CA VAL A 132 12.93 15.47 -13.93
C VAL A 132 13.47 15.69 -15.35
N ARG A 133 12.63 15.56 -16.39
CA ARG A 133 13.06 15.73 -17.79
C ARG A 133 13.20 17.20 -18.20
N SER A 134 12.29 18.05 -17.75
CA SER A 134 12.28 19.47 -18.12
C SER A 134 13.24 20.31 -17.28
N GLY A 135 13.61 19.86 -16.07
CA GLY A 135 14.49 20.59 -15.16
C GLY A 135 13.85 21.85 -14.53
N HIS A 136 12.53 22.04 -14.70
CA HIS A 136 11.83 23.21 -14.16
C HIS A 136 11.39 22.95 -12.71
N GLY A 137 11.74 23.86 -11.80
CA GLY A 137 11.37 23.75 -10.39
C GLY A 137 9.86 23.87 -10.14
N ASP A 138 9.14 24.59 -10.99
CA ASP A 138 7.69 24.79 -10.89
C ASP A 138 6.91 23.47 -10.99
N THR A 139 7.23 22.65 -11.98
CA THR A 139 6.57 21.35 -12.17
C THR A 139 6.84 20.39 -11.01
N TYR A 140 8.00 20.50 -10.35
CA TYR A 140 8.27 19.78 -9.12
C TYR A 140 7.44 20.29 -7.93
N ARG A 141 7.23 21.61 -7.82
CA ARG A 141 6.35 22.19 -6.80
C ARG A 141 4.92 21.69 -6.94
N ASP A 142 4.41 21.60 -8.18
CA ASP A 142 3.08 21.06 -8.45
C ASP A 142 2.95 19.57 -8.07
N TYR A 143 3.99 18.78 -8.35
CA TYR A 143 4.07 17.39 -7.89
C TYR A 143 4.08 17.30 -6.36
N ALA A 144 4.91 18.11 -5.69
CA ALA A 144 5.04 18.10 -4.23
C ALA A 144 3.73 18.53 -3.55
N ALA A 145 3.05 19.56 -4.08
CA ALA A 145 1.74 19.99 -3.61
C ALA A 145 0.71 18.85 -3.71
N LEU A 146 0.66 18.15 -4.85
CA LEU A 146 -0.23 17.02 -5.06
C LEU A 146 0.03 15.86 -4.07
N ILE A 147 1.29 15.51 -3.81
CA ILE A 147 1.63 14.44 -2.84
C ILE A 147 1.36 14.85 -1.39
N ASN A 148 1.60 16.11 -1.04
CA ASN A 148 1.33 16.63 0.30
C ASN A 148 -0.19 16.68 0.57
N GLU A 149 -0.99 17.02 -0.43
CA GLU A 149 -2.46 16.98 -0.31
C GLU A 149 -2.98 15.56 -0.12
N HIS A 150 -2.44 14.58 -0.85
CA HIS A 150 -2.72 13.17 -0.59
C HIS A 150 -2.34 12.70 0.83
N SER A 151 -1.32 13.31 1.43
CA SER A 151 -0.96 13.03 2.82
C SER A 151 -2.01 13.54 3.81
N ARG A 152 -2.67 14.67 3.52
CA ARG A 152 -3.81 15.19 4.31
C ARG A 152 -5.05 14.32 4.20
N GLN A 153 -5.19 13.59 3.09
CA GLN A 153 -6.23 12.56 2.91
C GLN A 153 -5.93 11.24 3.64
N LEU A 154 -5.05 11.28 4.65
CA LEU A 154 -4.80 10.19 5.62
C LEU A 154 -4.26 8.88 5.03
N LEU A 155 -3.56 8.93 3.89
CA LEU A 155 -2.95 7.72 3.29
C LEU A 155 -1.74 7.18 4.06
N THR A 156 -1.10 8.00 4.90
CA THR A 156 0.10 7.60 5.68
C THR A 156 0.07 8.24 7.07
N LEU A 157 0.66 7.58 8.06
CA LEU A 157 0.79 8.11 9.43
C LEU A 157 1.49 9.48 9.49
N ARG A 158 2.45 9.72 8.59
CA ARG A 158 3.12 11.03 8.48
C ARG A 158 2.15 12.16 8.16
N GLY A 159 1.06 11.87 7.45
CA GLY A 159 0.04 12.85 7.10
C GLY A 159 -0.71 13.42 8.30
N LEU A 160 -0.70 12.72 9.44
CA LEU A 160 -1.27 13.18 10.71
C LEU A 160 -0.39 14.19 11.44
N LEU A 161 0.86 14.39 10.99
CA LEU A 161 1.85 15.22 11.66
C LEU A 161 1.95 16.58 10.96
N GLU A 162 1.90 17.65 11.75
CA GLU A 162 2.19 19.01 11.29
C GLU A 162 3.57 19.46 11.78
N LEU A 163 4.25 20.26 10.97
CA LEU A 163 5.53 20.85 11.36
C LEU A 163 5.25 22.08 12.22
N GLY A 164 5.39 21.94 13.53
CA GLY A 164 5.44 23.10 14.43
C GLY A 164 6.72 23.90 14.17
N CYS A 165 6.58 25.18 13.82
CA CYS A 165 7.72 26.10 13.86
C CYS A 165 7.63 26.93 15.14
N ASP A 166 8.71 26.94 15.91
CA ASP A 166 8.85 27.88 17.01
C ASP A 166 9.02 29.28 16.41
N ALA A 167 8.13 30.22 16.74
CA ALA A 167 8.14 31.57 16.18
C ALA A 167 9.48 32.34 16.42
N ALA A 168 10.25 31.92 17.44
CA ALA A 168 11.57 32.47 17.74
C ALA A 168 12.68 31.97 16.79
N ALA A 169 12.51 30.77 16.21
CA ALA A 169 13.46 30.18 15.27
C ALA A 169 13.04 30.52 13.84
N ARG A 170 13.51 31.67 13.32
CA ARG A 170 13.40 31.92 11.87
C ARG A 170 14.01 30.73 11.14
N CYS A 171 13.21 30.06 10.31
CA CYS A 171 13.67 29.07 9.34
C CYS A 171 14.60 29.74 8.32
N ARG A 172 15.83 30.04 8.76
CA ARG A 172 16.91 30.41 7.88
C ARG A 172 17.30 29.12 7.18
N TRP A 173 17.07 29.05 5.88
CA TRP A 173 17.67 28.01 5.04
C TRP A 173 19.18 28.15 5.15
N THR A 174 19.80 27.43 6.09
CA THR A 174 21.23 27.54 6.42
C THR A 174 22.12 26.87 5.38
N LYS A 175 21.54 26.12 4.45
CA LYS A 175 22.25 25.44 3.37
C LYS A 175 21.63 25.84 2.05
N SER A 176 22.46 26.27 1.10
CA SER A 176 22.00 26.46 -0.28
C SER A 176 21.57 25.11 -0.87
N SER A 177 20.69 25.10 -1.86
CA SER A 177 20.23 23.86 -2.51
C SER A 177 21.37 23.00 -3.08
N ARG A 178 22.56 23.58 -3.33
CA ARG A 178 23.79 22.86 -3.72
C ARG A 178 24.49 22.14 -2.57
N GLN A 179 24.18 22.49 -1.33
CA GLN A 179 24.79 21.97 -0.10
C GLN A 179 23.89 20.99 0.66
N LEU A 180 22.70 20.69 0.14
CA LEU A 180 21.95 19.52 0.61
C LEU A 180 22.82 18.29 0.31
N PRO A 181 23.25 17.54 1.33
CA PRO A 181 24.17 16.44 1.11
C PRO A 181 23.45 15.36 0.31
N SER A 182 23.72 15.30 -1.00
CA SER A 182 23.39 14.15 -1.84
C SER A 182 23.97 12.86 -1.25
N SER A 183 25.03 12.97 -0.43
CA SER A 183 25.59 11.88 0.37
C SER A 183 24.63 11.25 1.38
N ARG A 184 23.51 11.90 1.75
CA ARG A 184 22.46 11.29 2.59
C ARG A 184 21.39 10.57 1.76
N ALA A 185 21.31 10.83 0.46
CA ALA A 185 20.35 10.21 -0.43
C ALA A 185 21.02 9.01 -1.13
N SER A 186 20.76 7.82 -0.62
CA SER A 186 21.24 6.58 -1.22
C SER A 186 20.11 5.91 -2.02
N PRO A 187 20.31 5.58 -3.31
CA PRO A 187 19.33 4.78 -4.03
C PRO A 187 19.24 3.39 -3.39
N PRO A 188 18.04 2.82 -3.23
CA PRO A 188 17.90 1.48 -2.67
C PRO A 188 18.60 0.47 -3.57
N ALA A 189 19.27 -0.50 -2.95
CA ALA A 189 19.87 -1.60 -3.68
C ALA A 189 18.77 -2.36 -4.42
N ARG A 190 18.91 -2.49 -5.74
CA ARG A 190 18.05 -3.34 -6.58
C ARG A 190 18.93 -4.34 -7.31
N CYS A 191 18.59 -5.62 -7.21
CA CYS A 191 19.28 -6.70 -7.92
C CYS A 191 19.37 -6.40 -9.42
N ARG A 192 20.55 -6.62 -10.01
CA ARG A 192 20.81 -6.31 -11.43
C ARG A 192 19.82 -7.01 -12.36
N TRP A 193 19.44 -8.25 -12.04
CA TRP A 193 18.47 -9.06 -12.79
C TRP A 193 17.05 -8.48 -12.82
N ALA A 194 16.67 -7.69 -11.80
CA ALA A 194 15.38 -7.03 -11.74
C ALA A 194 15.34 -5.72 -12.55
N ARG A 195 16.46 -5.33 -13.19
CA ARG A 195 16.54 -4.15 -14.06
C ARG A 195 16.84 -4.60 -15.48
N SER A 196 16.13 -4.02 -16.44
CA SER A 196 16.60 -4.08 -17.83
C SER A 196 18.01 -3.50 -17.89
N PRO A 197 18.94 -4.12 -18.63
CA PRO A 197 20.26 -3.54 -18.82
C PRO A 197 20.10 -2.12 -19.40
N PRO A 198 20.94 -1.15 -19.00
CA PRO A 198 20.87 0.19 -19.56
C PRO A 198 20.95 0.08 -21.08
N ARG A 199 19.95 0.63 -21.79
CA ARG A 199 20.00 0.71 -23.25
C ARG A 199 21.28 1.45 -23.61
N ARG A 200 22.23 0.76 -24.24
CA ARG A 200 23.41 1.41 -24.81
C ARG A 200 22.90 2.40 -25.85
N THR A 201 22.89 3.69 -25.53
CA THR A 201 22.73 4.73 -26.54
C THR A 201 23.94 4.63 -27.48
N PRO A 202 23.76 4.54 -28.81
CA PRO A 202 24.89 4.57 -29.73
C PRO A 202 25.67 5.86 -29.48
N ARG A 203 26.95 5.70 -29.18
CA ARG A 203 27.89 6.79 -28.98
C ARG A 203 28.20 7.34 -30.37
N TRP A 204 27.40 8.29 -30.85
CA TRP A 204 27.72 9.02 -32.08
C TRP A 204 29.07 9.73 -31.87
N ARG A 205 30.12 9.20 -32.49
CA ARG A 205 31.34 9.96 -32.74
C ARG A 205 31.04 10.80 -33.98
N TRP A 206 30.97 12.11 -33.81
CA TRP A 206 31.12 13.02 -34.93
C TRP A 206 32.60 13.00 -35.37
N PRO A 207 32.88 13.11 -36.68
CA PRO A 207 34.24 13.32 -37.18
C PRO A 207 34.86 14.61 -36.64
#